data_AF-A0AAV2QQG3-F1
#
_entry.id   AF-A0AAV2QQG3-F1
#
_cell.length_a   1.000
_cell.length_b   1.000
_cell.length_c   1.000
_cell.angle_alpha   90.00
_cell.angle_beta   90.00
_cell.angle_gamma   90.00
#
_symmetry.space_group_name_H-M   'P 1'
#
loop_
_entity.id
_entity.type
_entity.pdbx_description
1 polymer ?
#
loop_
_entity_poly.entity_id
_entity_poly.type
_entity_poly.pdbx_seq_one_letter_code
_entity_poly.pdbx_strand_id
1 'polypeptide(L)'
;FYNESDCTSTFCHCREARNKFGALEADCTTLDCIPKTPCNGTTALFPHAAPAYLAGRGQCRCYSGTFICQRPDKNEDFSLGPGVYLFIGYSNKEVNVLRDHTSRTVLEALKEMEAMLRHHYRFNCTLHNKFNKGDNLISQASLIVENQDEYMPSSVRQKREKEECAGPLNMLVAKINDRDPEILSDVYLSMFITAEVQAYLPEAQTSSSSPPSGIFRAPAIIINALATALVLLTHHRT
;
A
#
# COMPACT_ATOMS: atom_id res chain seq x y z
N PHE A 1 20.25 28.01 12.17
CA PHE A 1 20.84 27.48 10.92
C PHE A 1 21.24 26.04 11.17
N TYR A 2 20.38 25.09 10.79
CA TYR A 2 20.77 23.68 10.79
C TYR A 2 21.76 23.51 9.64
N ASN A 3 22.98 23.07 9.96
CA ASN A 3 23.97 22.79 8.94
C ASN A 3 23.52 21.53 8.20
N GLU A 4 23.20 21.69 6.91
CA GLU A 4 22.60 20.69 6.03
C GLU A 4 23.57 19.57 5.63
N SER A 5 24.81 19.60 6.14
CA SER A 5 25.97 18.81 5.71
C SER A 5 26.19 17.48 6.42
N ASP A 6 25.56 17.22 7.57
CA ASP A 6 25.87 16.03 8.37
C ASP A 6 24.87 14.90 8.10
N CYS A 7 24.83 14.45 6.85
CA CYS A 7 24.33 13.11 6.58
C CYS A 7 25.53 12.16 6.72
N THR A 8 25.65 11.55 7.89
CA THR A 8 26.68 10.54 8.18
C THR A 8 26.02 9.18 8.32
N SER A 9 25.35 8.73 7.25
CA SER A 9 24.80 7.37 7.21
C SER A 9 25.94 6.39 6.95
N THR A 10 26.13 5.44 7.84
CA THR A 10 27.13 4.37 7.69
C THR A 10 26.43 3.02 7.55
N PHE A 11 26.89 2.22 6.60
CA PHE A 11 26.50 0.83 6.46
C PHE A 11 27.59 -0.05 7.06
N CYS A 12 27.22 -0.89 8.04
CA CYS A 12 28.13 -1.82 8.70
C CYS A 12 27.64 -3.25 8.52
N HIS A 13 28.55 -4.16 8.22
CA HIS A 13 28.27 -5.60 8.25
C HIS A 13 29.30 -6.31 9.11
N CYS A 14 28.85 -7.35 9.82
CA CYS A 14 29.71 -8.15 10.67
C CYS A 14 30.55 -9.10 9.80
N ARG A 15 31.85 -9.21 10.10
CA ARG A 15 32.71 -10.24 9.53
C ARG A 15 32.32 -11.61 10.06
N GLU A 16 32.31 -12.61 9.18
CA GLU A 16 32.09 -14.00 9.59
C GLU A 16 33.22 -14.52 10.48
N ALA A 17 34.46 -14.08 10.21
CA ALA A 17 35.62 -14.44 11.00
C ALA A 17 35.72 -13.55 12.26
N ARG A 18 35.73 -14.20 13.43
CA ARG A 18 36.11 -13.55 14.70
C ARG A 18 37.59 -13.20 14.67
N ASN A 19 37.94 -12.10 15.33
CA ASN A 19 39.35 -11.74 15.47
C ASN A 19 40.08 -12.69 16.44
N LYS A 20 41.40 -12.52 16.54
CA LYS A 20 42.28 -13.33 17.41
C LYS A 20 41.90 -13.34 18.91
N PHE A 21 41.00 -12.44 19.34
CA PHE A 21 40.48 -12.35 20.69
C PHE A 21 39.05 -12.91 20.83
N GLY A 22 38.51 -13.53 19.78
CA GLY A 22 37.15 -14.08 19.76
C GLY A 22 36.04 -13.04 19.61
N ALA A 23 36.37 -11.76 19.37
CA ALA A 23 35.41 -10.69 19.16
C ALA A 23 34.95 -10.61 17.69
N LEU A 24 33.69 -10.24 17.50
CA LEU A 24 33.12 -9.95 16.18
C LEU A 24 33.66 -8.58 15.73
N GLU A 25 34.22 -8.50 14.53
CA GLU A 25 34.60 -7.23 13.90
C GLU A 25 33.56 -6.85 12.84
N ALA A 26 33.32 -5.56 12.65
CA ALA A 26 32.41 -5.05 11.63
C ALA A 26 33.19 -4.21 10.61
N ASP A 27 32.86 -4.38 9.34
CA ASP A 27 33.32 -3.52 8.25
C ASP A 27 32.25 -2.48 7.97
N CYS A 28 32.60 -1.21 8.18
CA CYS A 28 31.71 -0.07 8.02
C CYS A 28 32.15 0.82 6.86
N THR A 29 31.20 1.21 6.01
CA THR A 29 31.40 2.14 4.90
C THR A 29 30.44 3.31 5.04
N THR A 30 30.88 4.52 4.69
CA THR A 30 30.00 5.70 4.64
C THR A 30 29.20 5.64 3.36
N LEU A 31 27.88 5.80 3.44
CA LEU A 31 26.98 5.80 2.31
C LEU A 31 26.85 7.21 1.72
N ASP A 32 26.62 7.27 0.42
CA ASP A 32 26.24 8.51 -0.26
C ASP A 32 24.88 9.00 0.22
N CYS A 33 24.78 10.31 0.42
CA CYS A 33 23.60 10.92 0.98
C CYS A 33 22.52 11.17 -0.07
N ILE A 34 21.29 10.81 0.28
CA ILE A 34 20.13 11.12 -0.54
C ILE A 34 19.84 12.63 -0.45
N PRO A 35 19.79 13.34 -1.59
CA PRO A 35 19.48 14.77 -1.58
C PRO A 35 18.12 15.05 -0.97
N LYS A 36 18.05 15.99 -0.03
CA LYS A 36 16.79 16.44 0.61
C LYS A 36 16.03 17.45 -0.24
N THR A 37 16.02 17.26 -1.56
CA THR A 37 15.36 18.15 -2.52
C THR A 37 13.85 18.16 -2.29
N PRO A 38 13.21 19.35 -2.26
CA PRO A 38 11.75 19.46 -2.17
C PRO A 38 11.07 18.96 -3.45
N CYS A 39 9.84 18.50 -3.33
CA CYS A 39 9.03 18.02 -4.45
C CYS A 39 8.12 19.12 -4.95
N ASN A 40 8.00 19.23 -6.27
CA ASN A 40 7.13 20.22 -6.89
C ASN A 40 5.71 19.66 -7.04
N GLY A 41 4.77 20.14 -6.22
CA GLY A 41 3.35 19.88 -6.39
C GLY A 41 2.70 20.90 -7.31
N THR A 42 1.43 20.69 -7.67
CA THR A 42 0.68 21.60 -8.54
C THR A 42 0.47 22.99 -7.92
N THR A 43 0.38 23.05 -6.59
CA THR A 43 -0.03 24.25 -5.84
C THR A 43 1.05 24.73 -4.87
N ALA A 44 2.03 23.89 -4.54
CA ALA A 44 3.05 24.21 -3.55
C ALA A 44 4.31 23.33 -3.71
N LEU A 45 5.42 23.82 -3.16
CA LEU A 45 6.62 23.01 -2.92
C LEU A 45 6.46 22.26 -1.60
N PHE A 46 6.73 20.95 -1.63
CA PHE A 46 6.69 20.09 -0.46
C PHE A 46 8.11 19.84 0.02
N PRO A 47 8.45 20.15 1.29
CA PRO A 47 9.78 19.84 1.81
C PRO A 47 10.00 18.32 1.83
N HIS A 48 11.27 17.90 1.81
CA HIS A 48 11.61 16.49 1.91
C HIS A 48 10.96 15.85 3.15
N ALA A 49 10.51 14.61 2.99
CA ALA A 49 9.74 13.81 3.95
C ALA A 49 8.32 14.32 4.27
N ALA A 50 7.84 15.41 3.66
CA ALA A 50 6.49 15.89 3.86
C ALA A 50 5.43 14.89 3.35
N PRO A 51 4.34 14.67 4.10
CA PRO A 51 3.24 13.85 3.64
C PRO A 51 2.48 14.55 2.50
N ALA A 52 1.93 13.76 1.60
CA ALA A 52 1.03 14.21 0.54
C ALA A 52 -0.03 13.13 0.27
N TYR A 53 -1.04 13.47 -0.51
CA TYR A 53 -2.03 12.52 -0.99
C TYR A 53 -2.32 12.81 -2.47
N LEU A 54 -2.25 11.77 -3.30
CA LEU A 54 -2.54 11.87 -4.72
C LEU A 54 -3.72 10.96 -5.08
N ALA A 55 -4.72 11.53 -5.74
CA ALA A 55 -5.96 10.82 -6.07
C ALA A 55 -5.69 9.57 -6.91
N GLY A 56 -6.04 8.40 -6.37
CA GLY A 56 -5.82 7.08 -6.96
C GLY A 56 -4.40 6.53 -6.83
N ARG A 57 -3.45 7.29 -6.27
CA ARG A 57 -2.15 6.76 -5.83
C ARG A 57 -2.06 6.54 -4.32
N GLY A 58 -3.01 7.11 -3.56
CA GLY A 58 -3.10 6.98 -2.10
C GLY A 58 -2.23 7.99 -1.36
N GLN A 59 -1.81 7.61 -0.15
CA GLN A 59 -0.83 8.38 0.62
C GLN A 59 0.51 8.38 -0.12
N CYS A 60 1.16 9.53 -0.10
CA CYS A 60 2.48 9.73 -0.66
C CYS A 60 3.37 10.46 0.34
N ARG A 61 4.68 10.43 0.07
CA ARG A 61 5.66 11.24 0.78
C ARG A 61 6.57 11.90 -0.25
N CYS A 62 6.86 13.18 -0.05
CA CYS A 62 7.89 13.85 -0.82
C CYS A 62 9.25 13.27 -0.43
N TYR A 63 9.98 12.72 -1.40
CA TYR A 63 11.28 12.11 -1.17
C TYR A 63 12.24 12.48 -2.30
N SER A 64 13.23 13.30 -1.99
CA SER A 64 14.29 13.70 -2.93
C SER A 64 13.74 14.21 -4.27
N GLY A 65 12.77 15.13 -4.24
CA GLY A 65 12.20 15.74 -5.43
C GLY A 65 11.11 14.93 -6.15
N THR A 66 10.80 13.70 -5.71
CA THR A 66 9.68 12.90 -6.26
C THR A 66 8.67 12.53 -5.18
N PHE A 67 7.40 12.37 -5.56
CA PHE A 67 6.38 11.83 -4.66
C PHE A 67 6.39 10.30 -4.76
N ILE A 68 6.80 9.64 -3.68
CA ILE A 68 6.72 8.19 -3.54
C ILE A 68 5.38 7.86 -2.90
N CYS A 69 4.55 7.06 -3.58
CA CYS A 69 3.16 6.79 -3.20
C CYS A 69 2.91 5.32 -2.95
N GLN A 70 1.85 4.99 -2.20
CA GLN A 70 1.43 3.62 -1.93
C GLN A 70 1.18 2.84 -3.22
N ARG A 71 0.41 3.41 -4.16
CA ARG A 71 0.05 2.75 -5.41
C ARG A 71 0.84 3.28 -6.63
N PRO A 72 1.04 2.45 -7.67
CA PRO A 72 1.57 2.90 -8.95
C PRO A 72 0.76 4.02 -9.57
N ASP A 73 1.32 4.64 -10.61
CA ASP A 73 0.58 5.60 -11.43
C ASP A 73 -0.63 4.91 -12.10
N LYS A 74 -1.71 5.66 -12.35
CA LYS A 74 -2.92 5.12 -12.99
C LYS A 74 -2.69 4.66 -14.43
N ASN A 75 -1.64 5.18 -15.07
CA ASN A 75 -1.26 4.79 -16.42
C ASN A 75 -0.43 3.50 -16.46
N GLU A 76 -0.09 2.92 -15.31
CA GLU A 76 0.60 1.64 -15.24
C GLU A 76 -0.42 0.50 -15.30
N ASP A 77 -0.26 -0.37 -16.29
CA ASP A 77 -1.12 -1.52 -16.48
C ASP A 77 -0.71 -2.66 -15.55
N PHE A 78 -1.53 -2.92 -14.53
CA PHE A 78 -1.47 -4.13 -13.71
C PHE A 78 -2.87 -4.63 -13.42
N SER A 79 -3.06 -5.95 -13.47
CA SER A 79 -4.34 -6.59 -13.17
C SER A 79 -4.20 -7.45 -11.92
N LEU A 80 -4.99 -7.14 -10.90
CA LEU A 80 -5.04 -7.90 -9.66
C LEU A 80 -6.34 -8.71 -9.62
N GLY A 81 -6.20 -10.01 -9.41
CA GLY A 81 -7.34 -10.88 -9.10
C GLY A 81 -7.72 -10.77 -7.62
N PRO A 82 -8.62 -11.65 -7.16
CA PRO A 82 -8.90 -11.79 -5.74
C PRO A 82 -7.65 -12.23 -4.95
N GLY A 83 -7.43 -11.65 -3.78
CA GLY A 83 -6.30 -11.93 -2.89
C GLY A 83 -5.99 -10.79 -1.93
N VAL A 84 -4.95 -10.98 -1.12
CA VAL A 84 -4.39 -9.94 -0.23
C VAL A 84 -3.13 -9.38 -0.86
N TYR A 85 -3.06 -8.06 -0.97
CA TYR A 85 -1.97 -7.36 -1.64
C TYR A 85 -1.32 -6.34 -0.71
N LEU A 86 0.00 -6.33 -0.73
CA LEU A 86 0.85 -5.32 -0.14
C LEU A 86 1.34 -4.39 -1.25
N PHE A 87 0.93 -3.13 -1.19
CA PHE A 87 1.37 -2.05 -2.06
C PHE A 87 2.47 -1.27 -1.35
N ILE A 88 3.60 -1.06 -2.01
CA ILE A 88 4.76 -0.38 -1.44
C ILE A 88 5.23 0.71 -2.40
N GLY A 89 5.43 1.89 -1.85
CA GLY A 89 6.24 2.95 -2.42
C GLY A 89 7.64 2.94 -1.80
N TYR A 90 8.67 2.83 -2.65
CA TYR A 90 10.06 2.73 -2.21
C TYR A 90 10.96 3.70 -2.97
N SER A 91 12.10 4.06 -2.39
CA SER A 91 13.07 4.96 -3.00
C SER A 91 14.06 4.20 -3.88
N ASN A 92 13.94 4.27 -5.21
CA ASN A 92 14.98 3.72 -6.10
C ASN A 92 16.34 4.38 -5.87
N LYS A 93 16.37 5.64 -5.40
CA LYS A 93 17.62 6.32 -5.09
C LYS A 93 18.36 5.64 -3.93
N GLU A 94 17.63 5.23 -2.89
CA GLU A 94 18.22 4.48 -1.77
C GLU A 94 18.61 3.07 -2.19
N VAL A 95 17.79 2.39 -2.99
CA VAL A 95 18.15 1.09 -3.58
C VAL A 95 19.49 1.20 -4.31
N ASN A 96 19.67 2.24 -5.13
CA ASN A 96 20.89 2.42 -5.92
C ASN A 96 22.13 2.67 -5.03
N VAL A 97 22.01 3.53 -4.00
CA VAL A 97 23.10 3.76 -3.04
C VAL A 97 23.47 2.46 -2.31
N LEU A 98 22.48 1.69 -1.87
CA LEU A 98 22.70 0.45 -1.13
C LEU A 98 23.25 -0.67 -2.01
N ARG A 99 22.89 -0.71 -3.29
CA ARG A 99 23.30 -1.77 -4.22
C ARG A 99 24.81 -1.84 -4.37
N ASP A 100 25.51 -0.70 -4.31
CA ASP A 100 26.96 -0.65 -4.43
C ASP A 100 27.69 -1.33 -3.25
N HIS A 101 27.00 -1.52 -2.13
CA HIS A 101 27.56 -2.14 -0.92
C HIS A 101 26.96 -3.52 -0.60
N THR A 102 25.73 -3.78 -1.04
CA THR A 102 24.98 -5.00 -0.71
C THR A 102 24.83 -5.93 -1.90
N SER A 103 25.03 -5.43 -3.13
CA SER A 103 24.63 -6.08 -4.38
C SER A 103 23.15 -6.48 -4.44
N ARG A 104 22.30 -5.92 -3.56
CA ARG A 104 20.92 -6.37 -3.43
C ARG A 104 19.91 -5.54 -4.20
N THR A 105 18.82 -6.20 -4.61
CA THR A 105 17.67 -5.60 -5.29
C THR A 105 16.49 -5.38 -4.36
N VAL A 106 15.51 -4.57 -4.80
CA VAL A 106 14.24 -4.39 -4.06
C VAL A 106 13.48 -5.72 -3.86
N LEU A 107 13.65 -6.70 -4.76
CA LEU A 107 13.02 -8.02 -4.61
C LEU A 107 13.70 -8.86 -3.53
N GLU A 108 14.95 -8.59 -3.20
CA GLU A 108 15.63 -9.21 -2.06
C GLU A 108 15.26 -8.52 -0.76
N ALA A 109 15.06 -7.19 -0.78
CA ALA A 109 14.43 -6.49 0.34
C ALA A 109 13.04 -7.04 0.66
N LEU A 110 12.25 -7.42 -0.37
CA LEU A 110 10.97 -8.12 -0.19
C LEU A 110 11.11 -9.46 0.54
N LYS A 111 12.17 -10.23 0.27
CA LYS A 111 12.44 -11.50 0.96
C LYS A 111 12.88 -11.30 2.41
N GLU A 112 13.71 -10.29 2.67
CA GLU A 112 14.11 -9.93 4.04
C GLU A 112 12.91 -9.46 4.86
N MET A 113 12.04 -8.64 4.27
CA MET A 113 10.78 -8.26 4.88
C MET A 113 9.89 -9.47 5.20
N GLU A 114 9.80 -10.45 4.30
CA GLU A 114 9.07 -11.70 4.55
C GLU A 114 9.69 -12.50 5.72
N ALA A 115 11.02 -12.56 5.80
CA ALA A 115 11.72 -13.22 6.90
C ALA A 115 11.47 -12.51 8.25
N MET A 116 11.52 -11.18 8.26
CA MET A 116 11.21 -10.35 9.42
C MET A 116 9.75 -10.54 9.87
N LEU A 117 8.80 -10.52 8.92
CA LEU A 117 7.38 -10.81 9.17
C LEU A 117 7.18 -12.20 9.80
N ARG A 118 7.86 -13.22 9.27
CA ARG A 118 7.83 -14.57 9.85
C ARG A 118 8.34 -14.60 11.29
N HIS A 119 9.48 -13.93 11.54
CA HIS A 119 10.15 -13.99 12.83
C HIS A 119 9.40 -13.21 13.92
N HIS A 120 8.92 -12.01 13.61
CA HIS A 120 8.35 -11.09 14.61
C HIS A 120 6.83 -11.09 14.68
N TYR A 121 6.14 -11.42 13.58
CA TYR A 121 4.69 -11.26 13.46
C TYR A 121 3.94 -12.57 13.17
N ARG A 122 4.63 -13.72 13.29
CA ARG A 122 4.06 -15.07 13.03
C ARG A 122 3.36 -15.13 11.66
N PHE A 123 3.99 -14.54 10.65
CA PHE A 123 3.43 -14.44 9.31
C PHE A 123 3.46 -15.80 8.60
N ASN A 124 2.29 -16.40 8.40
CA ASN A 124 2.13 -17.73 7.79
C ASN A 124 1.86 -17.66 6.28
N CYS A 125 2.38 -16.64 5.60
CA CYS A 125 2.14 -16.40 4.19
C CYS A 125 3.44 -16.16 3.44
N THR A 126 3.40 -16.33 2.12
CA THR A 126 4.48 -16.00 1.19
C THR A 126 4.11 -14.77 0.38
N LEU A 127 5.10 -13.89 0.15
CA LEU A 127 4.98 -12.68 -0.65
C LEU A 127 5.45 -12.96 -2.08
N HIS A 128 4.53 -12.86 -3.03
CA HIS A 128 4.80 -13.02 -4.46
C HIS A 128 4.77 -11.67 -5.17
N ASN A 129 5.89 -11.27 -5.78
CA ASN A 129 5.92 -10.09 -6.63
C ASN A 129 4.90 -10.20 -7.78
N LYS A 130 4.07 -9.17 -7.94
CA LYS A 130 3.09 -9.03 -9.04
C LYS A 130 3.37 -7.85 -9.94
N PHE A 131 4.02 -6.82 -9.41
CA PHE A 131 4.38 -5.62 -10.15
C PHE A 131 5.60 -4.99 -9.50
N ASN A 132 6.58 -4.61 -10.31
CA ASN A 132 7.75 -3.87 -9.87
C ASN A 132 8.19 -2.93 -10.99
N LYS A 133 7.91 -1.64 -10.85
CA LYS A 133 8.29 -0.62 -11.82
C LYS A 133 8.29 0.77 -11.18
N GLY A 134 9.26 1.59 -11.57
CA GLY A 134 9.45 2.91 -10.96
C GLY A 134 9.62 2.75 -9.45
N ASP A 135 9.07 3.67 -8.67
CA ASP A 135 9.14 3.68 -7.20
C ASP A 135 8.07 2.79 -6.54
N ASN A 136 7.51 1.81 -7.25
CA ASN A 136 6.37 1.01 -6.78
C ASN A 136 6.55 -0.50 -6.94
N LEU A 137 6.18 -1.22 -5.87
CA LEU A 137 6.16 -2.69 -5.79
C LEU A 137 4.77 -3.14 -5.31
N ILE A 138 4.19 -4.15 -5.95
CA ILE A 138 2.98 -4.83 -5.49
C ILE A 138 3.31 -6.29 -5.26
N SER A 139 3.03 -6.78 -4.05
CA SER A 139 3.20 -8.18 -3.67
C SER A 139 1.86 -8.80 -3.25
N GLN A 140 1.56 -10.01 -3.74
CA GLN A 140 0.43 -10.81 -3.26
C GLN A 140 0.89 -11.68 -2.10
N ALA A 141 0.16 -11.63 -0.98
CA ALA A 141 0.32 -12.56 0.11
C ALA A 141 -0.55 -13.80 -0.11
N SER A 142 0.08 -14.98 -0.16
CA SER A 142 -0.59 -16.27 -0.29
C SER A 142 -0.35 -17.10 0.94
N LEU A 143 -1.38 -17.76 1.45
CA LEU A 143 -1.25 -18.63 2.63
C LEU A 143 -0.27 -19.78 2.33
N ILE A 144 0.60 -20.10 3.29
CA ILE A 144 1.40 -21.32 3.27
C ILE A 144 0.48 -22.46 3.68
N VAL A 145 0.19 -23.35 2.74
CA VAL A 145 -0.76 -24.45 2.92
C VAL A 145 0.04 -25.73 3.14
N GLU A 146 -0.24 -26.46 4.23
CA GLU A 146 0.30 -27.80 4.45
C GLU A 146 -0.42 -28.83 3.56
N ASN A 147 0.22 -29.96 3.25
CA ASN A 147 -0.26 -30.95 2.27
C ASN A 147 -1.72 -31.44 2.48
N GLN A 148 -2.27 -31.36 3.70
CA GLN A 148 -3.65 -31.77 3.99
C GLN A 148 -4.71 -30.77 3.51
N ASP A 149 -4.33 -29.51 3.29
CA ASP A 149 -5.22 -28.40 2.93
C ASP A 149 -5.18 -28.08 1.41
N GLU A 150 -4.49 -28.91 0.59
CA GLU A 150 -4.30 -28.67 -0.85
C GLU A 150 -5.62 -28.56 -1.63
N TYR A 151 -6.68 -29.23 -1.16
CA TYR A 151 -8.02 -29.21 -1.75
C TYR A 151 -8.94 -28.10 -1.23
N MET A 152 -8.42 -27.12 -0.47
CA MET A 152 -9.24 -26.04 0.08
C MET A 152 -9.89 -25.18 -1.03
N PRO A 153 -11.23 -24.95 -0.99
CA PRO A 153 -11.91 -24.10 -1.97
C PRO A 153 -11.31 -22.69 -2.01
N SER A 154 -11.25 -22.09 -3.21
CA SER A 154 -10.61 -20.77 -3.43
C SER A 154 -11.21 -19.65 -2.57
N SER A 155 -12.53 -19.64 -2.37
CA SER A 155 -13.21 -18.66 -1.51
C SER A 155 -12.84 -18.81 -0.03
N VAL A 156 -12.69 -20.04 0.45
CA VAL A 156 -12.23 -20.34 1.82
C VAL A 156 -10.77 -19.92 1.98
N ARG A 157 -9.93 -20.24 0.98
CA ARG A 157 -8.53 -19.83 0.94
C ARG A 157 -8.36 -18.32 1.03
N GLN A 158 -9.07 -17.57 0.20
CA GLN A 158 -8.99 -16.11 0.17
C GLN A 158 -9.47 -15.47 1.48
N LYS A 159 -10.51 -16.04 2.10
CA LYS A 159 -10.97 -15.59 3.42
C LYS A 159 -9.88 -15.82 4.47
N ARG A 160 -9.26 -17.00 4.51
CA ARG A 160 -8.14 -17.29 5.40
C ARG A 160 -6.94 -16.39 5.12
N GLU A 161 -6.59 -16.16 3.87
CA GLU A 161 -5.51 -15.23 3.50
C GLU A 161 -5.79 -13.82 4.04
N LYS A 162 -7.03 -13.34 3.95
CA LYS A 162 -7.43 -12.06 4.56
C LYS A 162 -7.28 -12.06 6.08
N GLU A 163 -7.67 -13.15 6.75
CA GLU A 163 -7.62 -13.25 8.21
C GLU A 163 -6.18 -13.42 8.73
N GLU A 164 -5.38 -14.25 8.07
CA GLU A 164 -4.05 -14.67 8.53
C GLU A 164 -2.91 -13.80 7.96
N CYS A 165 -3.01 -13.32 6.71
CA CYS A 165 -1.95 -12.54 6.09
C CYS A 165 -2.11 -11.03 6.34
N ALA A 166 -3.34 -10.49 6.30
CA ALA A 166 -3.53 -9.04 6.32
C ALA A 166 -3.18 -8.41 7.67
N GLY A 167 -3.41 -9.09 8.79
CA GLY A 167 -3.11 -8.57 10.14
C GLY A 167 -1.62 -8.24 10.32
N PRO A 168 -0.70 -9.22 10.19
CA PRO A 168 0.74 -8.97 10.25
C PRO A 168 1.22 -7.90 9.25
N LEU A 169 0.69 -7.91 8.03
CA LEU A 169 1.03 -6.90 7.03
C LEU A 169 0.59 -5.49 7.45
N ASN A 170 -0.60 -5.34 8.04
CA ASN A 170 -1.06 -4.04 8.52
C ASN A 170 -0.18 -3.50 9.66
N MET A 171 0.33 -4.37 10.54
CA MET A 171 1.27 -3.98 11.60
C MET A 171 2.58 -3.44 11.00
N LEU A 172 3.11 -4.14 9.99
CA LEU A 172 4.30 -3.69 9.26
C LEU A 172 4.04 -2.37 8.52
N VAL A 173 2.91 -2.25 7.82
CA VAL A 173 2.54 -1.04 7.07
C VAL A 173 2.44 0.18 7.99
N ALA A 174 1.88 0.01 9.20
CA ALA A 174 1.86 1.07 10.19
C ALA A 174 3.29 1.53 10.53
N LYS A 175 4.20 0.61 10.82
CA LYS A 175 5.61 0.91 11.11
C LYS A 175 6.33 1.62 9.96
N ILE A 176 6.10 1.19 8.72
CA ILE A 176 6.66 1.85 7.52
C ILE A 176 6.16 3.30 7.42
N ASN A 177 4.83 3.49 7.49
CA ASN A 177 4.20 4.80 7.32
C ASN A 177 4.55 5.77 8.46
N ASP A 178 4.68 5.26 9.68
CA ASP A 178 5.06 6.01 10.88
C ASP A 178 6.57 6.24 11.01
N ARG A 179 7.37 5.68 10.08
CA ARG A 179 8.84 5.78 10.10
C ARG A 179 9.42 5.24 11.41
N ASP A 180 8.93 4.09 11.85
CA ASP A 180 9.34 3.41 13.08
C ASP A 180 10.87 3.13 13.08
N PRO A 181 11.58 3.38 14.19
CA PRO A 181 13.03 3.16 14.28
C PRO A 181 13.49 1.76 13.88
N GLU A 182 12.69 0.72 14.13
CA GLU A 182 13.00 -0.65 13.72
C GLU A 182 13.14 -0.75 12.19
N ILE A 183 12.22 -0.11 11.46
CA ILE A 183 12.25 -0.05 9.99
C ILE A 183 13.40 0.81 9.50
N LEU A 184 13.63 1.96 10.15
CA LEU A 184 14.71 2.88 9.76
C LEU A 184 16.11 2.35 10.04
N SER A 185 16.27 1.49 11.05
CA SER A 185 17.55 0.86 11.38
C SER A 185 17.89 -0.31 10.47
N ASP A 186 16.90 -0.89 9.79
CA ASP A 186 17.13 -1.96 8.84
C ASP A 186 17.61 -1.41 7.50
N VAL A 187 18.70 -1.98 7.00
CA VAL A 187 19.36 -1.54 5.76
C VAL A 187 18.41 -1.60 4.57
N TYR A 188 17.53 -2.59 4.51
CA TYR A 188 16.63 -2.77 3.39
C TYR A 188 15.25 -2.17 3.64
N LEU A 189 14.69 -2.35 4.83
CA LEU A 189 13.34 -1.85 5.09
C LEU A 189 13.28 -0.32 5.15
N SER A 190 14.39 0.34 5.46
CA SER A 190 14.48 1.81 5.47
C SER A 190 14.21 2.45 4.10
N MET A 191 14.37 1.71 2.99
CA MET A 191 14.06 2.18 1.64
C MET A 191 12.56 2.23 1.33
N PHE A 192 11.74 1.55 2.15
CA PHE A 192 10.28 1.59 2.02
C PHE A 192 9.76 2.86 2.70
N ILE A 193 9.09 3.69 1.90
CA ILE A 193 8.72 5.06 2.30
C ILE A 193 7.26 5.14 2.71
N THR A 194 6.40 4.38 2.02
CA THR A 194 4.99 4.26 2.35
C THR A 194 4.43 2.94 1.85
N ALA A 195 3.40 2.42 2.50
CA ALA A 195 2.78 1.17 2.12
C ALA A 195 1.29 1.13 2.46
N GLU A 196 0.58 0.17 1.88
CA GLU A 196 -0.86 -0.10 2.09
C GLU A 196 -1.14 -1.60 1.92
N VAL A 197 -2.07 -2.13 2.73
CA VAL A 197 -2.61 -3.48 2.52
C VAL A 197 -4.02 -3.35 1.94
N GLN A 198 -4.30 -4.09 0.87
CA GLN A 198 -5.63 -4.17 0.28
C GLN A 198 -6.03 -5.64 0.07
N ALA A 199 -7.20 -6.02 0.57
CA ALA A 199 -7.81 -7.31 0.27
C ALA A 199 -8.90 -7.13 -0.79
N TYR A 200 -8.78 -7.86 -1.90
CA TYR A 200 -9.82 -7.99 -2.91
C TYR A 200 -10.45 -9.38 -2.72
N LEU A 201 -11.65 -9.44 -2.16
CA LEU A 201 -12.41 -10.68 -2.08
C LEU A 201 -13.43 -10.72 -3.22
N PRO A 202 -13.75 -11.90 -3.77
CA PRO A 202 -14.90 -12.03 -4.66
C PRO A 202 -16.15 -11.57 -3.91
N GLU A 203 -17.02 -10.81 -4.59
CA GLU A 203 -18.34 -10.54 -4.04
C GLU A 203 -19.04 -11.88 -3.76
N ALA A 204 -19.53 -12.04 -2.54
CA ALA A 204 -20.37 -13.18 -2.22
C ALA A 204 -21.54 -13.15 -3.19
N GLN A 205 -21.68 -14.17 -4.04
CA GLN A 205 -22.87 -14.35 -4.84
C GLN A 205 -24.03 -14.61 -3.89
N THR A 206 -24.66 -13.55 -3.38
CA THR A 206 -26.00 -13.66 -2.81
C THR A 206 -26.90 -13.94 -3.99
N SER A 207 -27.21 -15.21 -4.22
CA SER A 207 -28.37 -15.60 -5.01
C SER A 207 -29.63 -15.12 -4.28
N SER A 208 -29.93 -13.82 -4.41
CA SER A 208 -31.27 -13.31 -4.17
C SER A 208 -32.14 -13.71 -5.36
N SER A 209 -32.43 -15.01 -5.47
CA SER A 209 -33.62 -15.47 -6.18
C SER A 209 -34.82 -14.99 -5.36
N SER A 210 -35.13 -13.72 -5.47
CA SER A 210 -36.45 -13.20 -5.16
C SER A 210 -37.40 -13.87 -6.16
N PRO A 211 -38.44 -14.59 -5.71
CA PRO A 211 -39.47 -15.07 -6.62
C PRO A 211 -40.11 -13.86 -7.30
N PRO A 212 -40.57 -13.96 -8.57
CA PRO A 212 -41.22 -12.85 -9.22
C PRO A 212 -42.51 -12.53 -8.46
N SER A 213 -42.49 -11.43 -7.72
CA SER A 213 -43.67 -10.83 -7.12
C SER A 213 -44.62 -10.46 -8.25
N GLY A 214 -45.66 -11.27 -8.46
CA GLY A 214 -46.71 -11.01 -9.42
C GLY A 214 -47.32 -9.63 -9.17
N ILE A 215 -47.13 -8.73 -10.13
CA ILE A 215 -47.79 -7.42 -10.16
C ILE A 215 -49.26 -7.66 -10.50
N PHE A 216 -50.11 -7.76 -9.48
CA PHE A 216 -51.54 -7.53 -9.66
C PHE A 216 -51.74 -6.03 -9.89
N ARG A 217 -51.92 -5.65 -11.16
CA ARG A 217 -52.44 -4.33 -11.56
C ARG A 217 -53.91 -4.24 -11.13
N ALA A 218 -54.22 -3.40 -10.15
CA ALA A 218 -55.56 -2.88 -9.97
C ALA A 218 -55.70 -1.57 -10.79
N PRO A 219 -56.81 -1.36 -11.52
CA PRO A 219 -57.02 -0.11 -12.26
C PRO A 219 -57.50 0.99 -11.30
N ALA A 220 -56.81 2.13 -11.30
CA ALA A 220 -57.30 3.34 -10.66
C ALA A 220 -58.49 3.90 -11.48
N ILE A 221 -59.66 3.95 -10.85
CA ILE A 221 -60.86 4.57 -11.40
C ILE A 221 -60.66 6.09 -11.37
N ILE A 222 -60.61 6.71 -12.55
CA ILE A 222 -60.59 8.17 -12.74
C ILE A 222 -62.05 8.65 -12.63
N ILE A 223 -62.38 9.38 -11.56
CA ILE A 223 -63.63 10.16 -11.51
C ILE A 223 -63.29 11.60 -11.87
N ASN A 224 -63.75 11.99 -13.06
CA ASN A 224 -63.78 13.34 -13.60
C ASN A 224 -65.00 14.06 -12.99
N ALA A 225 -64.84 15.27 -12.45
CA ALA A 225 -65.96 16.16 -12.17
C ALA A 225 -65.58 17.63 -12.44
N LEU A 226 -66.42 18.24 -13.27
CA LEU A 226 -66.27 19.52 -13.96
C LEU A 226 -66.36 20.76 -13.05
N ALA A 227 -65.49 21.71 -13.37
CA ALA A 227 -65.69 23.16 -13.50
C ALA A 227 -66.98 23.83 -13.01
N THR A 228 -66.81 24.90 -12.23
CA THR A 228 -67.55 26.16 -12.40
C THR A 228 -66.65 27.36 -12.09
N ALA A 229 -66.65 28.33 -12.99
CA ALA A 229 -65.88 29.57 -12.99
C ALA A 229 -66.63 30.74 -12.37
N LEU A 230 -65.90 31.73 -11.81
CA LEU A 230 -66.27 33.16 -11.66
C LEU A 230 -65.04 33.85 -11.01
N VAL A 231 -64.09 34.44 -11.75
CA VAL A 231 -64.04 35.77 -12.42
C VAL A 231 -64.17 36.96 -11.44
N LEU A 232 -63.26 37.93 -11.66
CA LEU A 232 -63.12 39.31 -11.12
C LEU A 232 -62.02 39.45 -10.04
N LEU A 233 -61.00 40.30 -10.14
CA LEU A 233 -60.63 41.40 -11.03
C LEU A 233 -59.14 41.73 -10.78
N THR A 234 -58.37 41.95 -11.84
CA THR A 234 -57.13 42.74 -11.82
C THR A 234 -57.47 44.17 -12.25
N HIS A 235 -57.09 45.20 -11.48
CA HIS A 235 -56.27 46.33 -11.96
C HIS A 235 -56.18 47.53 -10.98
N HIS A 236 -54.96 48.11 -10.95
CA HIS A 236 -54.60 49.50 -10.61
C HIS A 236 -54.86 49.97 -9.16
N ARG A 237 -53.98 50.69 -8.47
CA ARG A 237 -53.10 51.81 -8.86
C ARG A 237 -52.17 52.10 -7.64
N THR A 238 -50.94 52.55 -7.90
CA THR A 238 -50.05 53.39 -7.04
C THR A 238 -50.09 53.23 -5.53
#